data_AF-A0A4Q6B831-F1
#
_entry.id   AF-A0A4Q6B831-F1
#
_cell.length_a   1.000
_cell.length_b   1.000
_cell.length_c   1.000
_cell.angle_alpha   90.00
_cell.angle_beta   90.00
_cell.angle_gamma   90.00
#
_symmetry.space_group_name_H-M   'P 1'
#
loop_
_entity.id
_entity.type
_entity.pdbx_description
1 polymer ?
#
loop_
_entity_poly.entity_id
_entity_poly.type
_entity_poly.pdbx_seq_one_letter_code
_entity_poly.pdbx_strand_id
1 'polypeptide(L)'
;PEIYNCDLSSDLAVLTACESGRPGFEDGEGMVSLAHAFHYAGSESMLTGLWKIDEKASAQLMEAFYQNLVAGMFKDEALRQAKLHYLQTAEGRALSPQYWAGLVIMGDTAPIALEAASKPSWHWFLGAAILLLIGCLVILRRRKEHK
;
A
#
# COMPACT_ATOMS: atom_id res chain seq x y z
N PRO A 1 -10.60 -7.30 -22.65
CA PRO A 1 -11.33 -6.52 -21.62
C PRO A 1 -11.60 -7.38 -20.37
N GLU A 2 -10.54 -8.01 -19.84
CA GLU A 2 -10.62 -8.89 -18.67
C GLU A 2 -10.80 -8.14 -17.34
N ILE A 3 -10.33 -6.89 -17.22
CA ILE A 3 -10.34 -6.15 -15.93
C ILE A 3 -11.77 -5.85 -15.46
N TYR A 4 -12.71 -5.61 -16.38
CA TYR A 4 -14.12 -5.36 -16.06
C TYR A 4 -14.81 -6.55 -15.37
N ASN A 5 -14.24 -7.75 -15.49
CA ASN A 5 -14.78 -8.98 -14.89
C ASN A 5 -13.99 -9.41 -13.65
N CYS A 6 -13.01 -8.63 -13.21
CA CYS A 6 -12.29 -8.85 -11.97
C CYS A 6 -12.98 -8.08 -10.85
N ASP A 7 -13.33 -8.76 -9.75
CA ASP A 7 -13.69 -8.10 -8.50
C ASP A 7 -12.39 -7.68 -7.81
N LEU A 8 -12.00 -6.42 -8.01
CA LEU A 8 -10.75 -5.87 -7.53
C LEU A 8 -10.88 -5.18 -6.17
N SER A 9 -12.04 -5.28 -5.51
CA SER A 9 -12.42 -4.68 -4.21
C SER A 9 -11.21 -4.26 -3.35
N SER A 10 -10.65 -3.09 -3.65
CA SER A 10 -9.39 -2.60 -3.07
C SER A 10 -9.42 -1.10 -2.95
N ASP A 11 -8.93 -0.62 -1.82
CA ASP A 11 -8.90 0.81 -1.51
C ASP A 11 -7.92 1.58 -2.44
N LEU A 12 -6.89 0.90 -2.96
CA LEU A 12 -5.88 1.47 -3.86
C LEU A 12 -5.24 0.43 -4.78
N ALA A 13 -5.34 0.63 -6.10
CA ALA A 13 -4.57 -0.08 -7.11
C ALA A 13 -3.30 0.70 -7.51
N VAL A 14 -2.14 0.06 -7.49
CA VAL A 14 -0.87 0.69 -7.92
C VAL A 14 -0.43 0.09 -9.26
N LEU A 15 -0.44 0.92 -10.30
CA LEU A 15 -0.04 0.52 -11.65
C LEU A 15 1.38 0.99 -11.95
N THR A 16 2.32 0.05 -11.89
CA THR A 16 3.70 0.28 -12.33
C THR A 16 3.87 0.21 -13.86
N ALA A 17 2.79 -0.08 -14.60
CA ALA A 17 2.84 -0.44 -16.03
C ALA A 17 3.11 0.71 -17.01
N CYS A 18 3.25 1.95 -16.55
CA CYS A 18 3.66 3.08 -17.40
C CYS A 18 5.19 3.15 -17.63
N GLU A 19 5.93 2.08 -17.33
CA GLU A 19 7.25 1.83 -17.93
C GLU A 19 7.19 1.72 -19.47
N SER A 20 6.01 1.49 -20.03
CA SER A 20 5.79 1.16 -21.44
C SER A 20 5.48 2.38 -22.33
N GLY A 21 6.04 3.56 -22.04
CA GLY A 21 5.97 4.77 -22.87
C GLY A 21 6.44 4.52 -24.31
N ARG A 22 5.59 3.85 -25.08
CA ARG A 22 5.77 3.48 -26.47
C ARG A 22 5.08 4.58 -27.26
N PRO A 23 5.80 5.34 -28.10
CA PRO A 23 5.19 6.35 -28.94
C PRO A 23 4.23 5.62 -29.90
N GLY A 24 2.93 5.86 -29.79
CA GLY A 24 1.93 5.25 -30.67
C GLY A 24 0.57 4.93 -30.06
N PHE A 25 0.37 5.10 -28.74
CA PHE A 25 -0.97 5.12 -28.16
C PHE A 25 -1.47 6.56 -28.14
N GLU A 26 -2.65 6.79 -28.71
CA GLU A 26 -3.30 8.10 -28.80
C GLU A 26 -3.33 8.79 -27.42
N ASP A 27 -2.85 10.03 -27.38
CA ASP A 27 -2.53 10.76 -26.16
C ASP A 27 -3.74 10.84 -25.21
N GLY A 28 -3.60 10.25 -24.01
CA GLY A 28 -4.49 10.47 -22.86
C GLY A 28 -5.75 9.60 -22.75
N GLU A 29 -6.41 9.23 -23.86
CA GLU A 29 -7.69 8.48 -23.80
C GLU A 29 -7.52 7.06 -23.22
N GLY A 30 -6.39 6.41 -23.51
CA GLY A 30 -6.09 5.07 -22.99
C GLY A 30 -5.93 5.03 -21.46
N MET A 31 -5.35 6.08 -20.87
CA MET A 31 -5.13 6.17 -19.42
C MET A 31 -6.42 6.45 -18.66
N VAL A 32 -7.29 7.30 -19.22
CA VAL A 32 -8.63 7.55 -18.67
C VAL A 32 -9.49 6.30 -18.78
N SER A 33 -9.44 5.60 -19.91
CA SER A 33 -10.14 4.32 -20.12
C SER A 33 -9.65 3.23 -19.15
N LEU A 34 -8.35 3.20 -18.85
CA LEU A 34 -7.78 2.29 -17.87
C LEU A 34 -8.21 2.64 -16.44
N ALA A 35 -8.14 3.92 -16.06
CA ALA A 35 -8.63 4.38 -14.77
C ALA A 35 -10.13 4.05 -14.59
N HIS A 36 -10.94 4.25 -15.62
CA HIS A 36 -12.34 3.84 -15.64
C HIS A 36 -12.52 2.32 -15.51
N ALA A 37 -11.71 1.51 -16.17
CA ALA A 37 -11.80 0.05 -16.08
C ALA A 37 -11.51 -0.46 -14.65
N PHE A 38 -10.49 0.10 -13.99
CA PHE A 38 -10.16 -0.26 -12.60
C PHE A 38 -11.17 0.29 -11.58
N HIS A 39 -11.70 1.50 -11.83
CA HIS A 39 -12.77 2.04 -11.01
C HIS A 39 -14.04 1.20 -11.14
N TYR A 40 -14.42 0.81 -12.37
CA TYR A 40 -15.55 -0.07 -12.63
C TYR A 40 -15.36 -1.46 -12.01
N ALA A 41 -14.12 -1.97 -12.00
CA ALA A 41 -13.77 -3.23 -11.35
C ALA A 41 -13.79 -3.17 -9.81
N GLY A 42 -14.12 -2.02 -9.21
CA GLY A 42 -14.29 -1.87 -7.77
C GLY A 42 -13.05 -1.38 -7.02
N SER A 43 -12.04 -0.84 -7.71
CA SER A 43 -10.95 -0.13 -7.03
C SER A 43 -11.36 1.31 -6.73
N GLU A 44 -11.28 1.72 -5.47
CA GLU A 44 -11.69 3.07 -5.05
C GLU A 44 -10.72 4.14 -5.55
N SER A 45 -9.43 3.80 -5.68
CA SER A 45 -8.41 4.71 -6.15
C SER A 45 -7.27 4.02 -6.89
N MET A 46 -6.58 4.76 -7.74
CA MET A 46 -5.47 4.28 -8.55
C MET A 46 -4.28 5.24 -8.46
N LEU A 47 -3.09 4.69 -8.23
CA LEU A 47 -1.81 5.36 -8.44
C LEU A 47 -1.19 4.88 -9.75
N THR A 48 -0.81 5.80 -10.64
CA THR A 48 -0.21 5.49 -11.94
C THR A 48 0.90 6.48 -12.33
N GLY A 49 1.78 6.05 -13.24
CA GLY A 49 2.81 6.91 -13.84
C GLY A 49 2.33 7.57 -15.13
N LEU A 50 2.69 8.83 -15.37
CA LEU A 50 2.46 9.54 -16.63
C LEU A 50 3.54 9.22 -17.68
N TRP A 51 4.74 8.87 -17.23
CA TRP A 51 5.88 8.48 -18.05
C TRP A 51 6.78 7.52 -17.28
N LYS A 52 7.80 6.96 -17.95
CA LYS A 52 8.80 6.13 -17.30
C LYS A 52 9.68 6.98 -16.38
N ILE A 53 9.60 6.70 -15.08
CA ILE A 53 10.44 7.30 -14.04
C ILE A 53 11.67 6.42 -13.85
N ASP A 54 12.80 7.03 -13.49
CA ASP A 54 13.98 6.30 -13.03
C ASP A 54 13.66 5.36 -11.87
N GLU A 55 14.17 4.13 -11.92
CA GLU A 55 13.85 3.07 -10.96
C GLU A 55 14.18 3.48 -9.52
N LYS A 56 15.32 4.14 -9.30
CA LYS A 56 15.75 4.57 -7.97
C LYS A 56 14.84 5.67 -7.44
N ALA A 57 14.49 6.65 -8.26
CA ALA A 57 13.57 7.71 -7.87
C ALA A 57 12.17 7.17 -7.57
N SER A 58 11.68 6.26 -8.41
CA SER A 58 10.39 5.59 -8.22
C SER A 58 10.34 4.82 -6.91
N ALA A 59 11.38 4.01 -6.60
CA ALA A 59 11.47 3.26 -5.36
C ALA A 59 11.44 4.17 -4.13
N GLN A 60 12.20 5.27 -4.14
CA GLN A 60 12.22 6.24 -3.03
C GLN A 60 10.87 6.92 -2.81
N LEU A 61 10.20 7.31 -3.89
CA LEU A 61 8.87 7.92 -3.82
C LEU A 61 7.83 6.91 -3.29
N MET A 62 7.90 5.66 -3.75
CA MET A 62 6.98 4.61 -3.31
C MET A 62 7.18 4.22 -1.86
N GLU A 63 8.43 4.11 -1.41
CA GLU A 63 8.75 3.87 -0.01
C GLU A 63 8.15 4.96 0.90
N ALA A 64 8.41 6.23 0.60
CA ALA A 64 7.87 7.35 1.38
C ALA A 64 6.34 7.41 1.31
N PHE A 65 5.76 7.15 0.14
CA PHE A 65 4.31 7.11 -0.04
C PHE A 65 3.64 6.03 0.83
N TYR A 66 4.15 4.80 0.82
CA TYR A 66 3.61 3.73 1.65
C TYR A 66 3.79 4.01 3.15
N GLN A 67 4.92 4.58 3.56
CA GLN A 67 5.12 4.99 4.96
C GLN A 67 4.06 6.02 5.40
N ASN A 68 3.75 7.00 4.54
CA ASN A 68 2.72 7.99 4.80
C ASN A 68 1.30 7.38 4.85
N LEU A 69 1.00 6.40 3.98
CA LEU A 69 -0.26 5.67 4.03
C LEU A 69 -0.42 4.86 5.33
N VAL A 70 0.64 4.17 5.77
CA VAL A 70 0.67 3.46 7.07
C VAL A 70 0.46 4.41 8.24
N ALA A 71 0.91 5.66 8.13
CA ALA A 71 0.67 6.71 9.11
C ALA A 71 -0.78 7.24 9.11
N GLY A 72 -1.65 6.73 8.23
CA GLY A 72 -3.06 7.13 8.14
C GLY A 72 -3.29 8.43 7.39
N MET A 73 -2.33 8.87 6.56
CA MET A 73 -2.54 10.05 5.71
C MET A 73 -3.54 9.76 4.60
N PHE A 74 -4.22 10.82 4.14
CA PHE A 74 -4.98 10.79 2.90
C PHE A 74 -4.03 10.48 1.74
N LYS A 75 -4.50 9.73 0.74
CA LYS A 75 -3.62 9.18 -0.30
C LYS A 75 -2.99 10.28 -1.17
N ASP A 76 -3.70 11.35 -1.45
CA ASP A 76 -3.18 12.54 -2.15
C ASP A 76 -2.10 13.27 -1.33
N GLU A 77 -2.36 13.48 -0.04
CA GLU A 77 -1.40 14.09 0.87
C GLU A 77 -0.16 13.21 1.07
N ALA A 78 -0.34 11.90 1.19
CA ALA A 78 0.75 10.92 1.29
C ALA A 78 1.69 11.01 0.08
N LEU A 79 1.13 11.11 -1.14
CA LEU A 79 1.92 11.23 -2.37
C LEU A 79 2.60 12.61 -2.46
N ARG A 80 1.91 13.68 -2.04
CA ARG A 80 2.48 15.03 -1.99
C ARG A 80 3.68 15.08 -1.04
N GLN A 81 3.55 14.53 0.16
CA GLN A 81 4.63 14.48 1.14
C GLN A 81 5.80 13.62 0.66
N ALA A 82 5.53 12.49 -0.02
CA ALA A 82 6.58 11.68 -0.62
C ALA A 82 7.39 12.47 -1.67
N LYS A 83 6.73 13.24 -2.55
CA LYS A 83 7.39 14.11 -3.53
C LYS A 83 8.21 15.22 -2.88
N LEU A 84 7.68 15.85 -1.82
CA LEU A 84 8.41 16.86 -1.07
C LEU A 84 9.65 16.29 -0.38
N HIS A 85 9.53 15.11 0.24
CA HIS A 85 10.64 14.41 0.86
C HIS A 85 11.73 14.04 -0.17
N TYR A 86 11.34 13.58 -1.35
CA TYR A 86 12.26 13.34 -2.46
C TYR A 86 13.01 14.63 -2.85
N LEU A 87 12.30 15.75 -3.01
CA LEU A 87 12.90 17.03 -3.38
C LEU A 87 13.87 17.58 -2.32
N GLN A 88 13.67 17.26 -1.04
CA GLN A 88 14.58 17.66 0.04
C GLN A 88 15.90 16.89 0.05
N THR A 89 15.92 15.68 -0.53
CA THR A 89 17.07 14.77 -0.50
C THR A 89 17.72 14.59 -1.88
N ALA A 90 17.03 14.98 -2.95
CA ALA A 90 17.53 14.92 -4.32
C ALA A 90 18.56 16.02 -4.60
N GLU A 91 19.58 15.68 -5.40
CA GLU A 91 20.63 16.60 -5.82
C GLU A 91 20.88 16.54 -7.33
N GLY A 92 21.38 17.64 -7.89
CA GLY A 92 21.76 17.72 -9.29
C GLY A 92 20.60 17.41 -10.24
N ARG A 93 20.80 16.46 -11.17
CA ARG A 93 19.80 16.11 -12.19
C ARG A 93 18.52 15.51 -11.60
N ALA A 94 18.58 14.91 -10.41
CA ALA A 94 17.45 14.29 -9.75
C ALA A 94 16.33 15.28 -9.37
N LEU A 95 16.64 16.58 -9.29
CA LEU A 95 15.65 17.64 -9.05
C LEU A 95 14.69 17.85 -10.24
N SER A 96 15.06 17.38 -11.43
CA SER A 96 14.24 17.53 -12.63
C SER A 96 12.87 16.85 -12.44
N PRO A 97 11.75 17.49 -12.86
CA PRO A 97 10.40 16.94 -12.76
C PRO A 97 10.25 15.52 -13.33
N GLN A 98 11.09 15.13 -14.29
CA GLN A 98 11.09 13.78 -14.87
C GLN A 98 11.24 12.66 -13.83
N TYR A 99 11.85 12.95 -12.67
CA TYR A 99 12.10 11.97 -11.61
C TYR A 99 10.96 11.83 -10.58
N TRP A 100 10.11 12.85 -10.39
CA TRP A 100 9.15 12.86 -9.28
C TRP A 100 7.73 13.28 -9.66
N ALA A 101 7.57 14.04 -10.75
CA ALA A 101 6.26 14.56 -11.13
C ALA A 101 5.38 13.53 -11.83
N GLY A 102 5.97 12.42 -12.30
CA GLY A 102 5.28 11.43 -13.12
C GLY A 102 4.24 10.59 -12.38
N LEU A 103 4.30 10.47 -11.04
CA LEU A 103 3.32 9.69 -10.27
C LEU A 103 2.06 10.52 -9.98
N VAL A 104 0.89 10.00 -10.31
CA VAL A 104 -0.40 10.66 -10.06
C VAL A 104 -1.40 9.68 -9.44
N ILE A 105 -2.25 10.20 -8.57
CA ILE A 105 -3.34 9.44 -7.95
C ILE A 105 -4.69 9.93 -8.47
N MET A 106 -5.62 9.00 -8.67
CA MET A 106 -6.98 9.24 -9.17
C MET A 106 -7.98 8.44 -8.34
N GLY A 107 -9.20 8.95 -8.18
CA GLY A 107 -10.25 8.30 -7.39
C GLY A 107 -10.31 8.81 -5.94
N ASP A 108 -10.78 7.97 -5.02
CA ASP A 108 -10.95 8.33 -3.61
C ASP A 108 -9.62 8.52 -2.90
N THR A 109 -9.44 9.69 -2.27
CA THR A 109 -8.23 10.05 -1.52
C THR A 109 -8.32 9.73 -0.03
N ALA A 110 -9.44 9.18 0.44
CA ALA A 110 -9.61 8.79 1.84
C ALA A 110 -8.47 7.86 2.32
N PRO A 111 -8.07 7.96 3.61
CA PRO A 111 -7.06 7.07 4.18
C PRO A 111 -7.44 5.60 4.04
N ILE A 112 -6.45 4.76 3.77
CA ILE A 112 -6.64 3.31 3.73
C ILE A 112 -6.69 2.81 5.18
N ALA A 113 -7.72 2.02 5.51
CA ALA A 113 -7.80 1.33 6.79
C ALA A 113 -6.82 0.15 6.80
N LEU A 114 -5.52 0.47 6.82
CA LEU A 114 -4.49 -0.52 7.05
C LEU A 114 -4.67 -1.00 8.48
N GLU A 115 -5.23 -2.20 8.65
CA GLU A 115 -5.28 -2.87 9.94
C GLU A 115 -3.84 -3.00 10.43
N ALA A 116 -3.40 -2.01 11.21
CA ALA A 116 -2.09 -1.97 11.80
C ALA A 116 -1.96 -3.27 12.59
N ALA A 117 -1.20 -4.22 12.04
CA ALA A 117 -1.04 -5.60 12.48
C ALA A 117 -1.36 -5.68 13.97
N SER A 118 -2.56 -6.18 14.27
CA SER A 118 -3.19 -6.09 15.59
C SER A 118 -2.12 -6.36 16.65
N LYS A 119 -1.70 -5.34 17.41
CA LYS A 119 -0.82 -5.56 18.55
C LYS A 119 -1.49 -6.66 19.37
N PRO A 120 -0.82 -7.79 19.67
CA PRO A 120 -1.47 -8.87 20.39
C PRO A 120 -2.00 -8.25 21.69
N SER A 121 -3.32 -8.23 21.82
CA SER A 121 -3.97 -7.65 22.99
C SER A 121 -3.46 -8.39 24.22
N TRP A 122 -3.43 -7.73 25.38
CA TRP A 122 -2.99 -8.35 26.64
C TRP A 122 -3.70 -9.70 26.93
N HIS A 123 -4.89 -9.88 26.36
CA HIS A 123 -5.66 -11.13 26.40
C HIS A 123 -4.95 -12.33 25.78
N TRP A 124 -4.06 -12.14 24.79
CA TRP A 124 -3.24 -13.23 24.24
C TRP A 124 -2.27 -13.79 25.29
N PHE A 125 -1.64 -12.91 26.08
CA PHE A 125 -0.76 -13.31 27.18
C PHE A 125 -1.54 -13.93 28.35
N LEU A 126 -2.73 -13.38 28.68
CA LEU A 126 -3.63 -13.99 29.68
C LEU A 126 -4.10 -15.38 29.28
N GLY A 127 -4.48 -15.59 28.02
CA GLY A 127 -4.91 -16.89 27.51
C GLY A 127 -3.81 -17.94 27.58
N ALA A 128 -2.58 -17.57 27.21
CA ALA A 128 -1.42 -18.45 27.32
C ALA A 128 -1.08 -18.81 28.77
N ALA A 129 -1.16 -17.84 29.69
CA ALA A 129 -0.92 -18.06 31.12
C ALA A 129 -1.97 -18.98 31.76
N ILE A 130 -3.24 -18.84 31.40
CA ILE A 130 -4.33 -19.71 31.88
C ILE A 130 -4.14 -21.14 31.37
N LEU A 131 -3.80 -21.32 30.09
CA LEU A 131 -3.53 -22.65 29.52
C LEU A 131 -2.32 -23.34 30.20
N LEU A 132 -1.25 -22.60 30.48
CA LEU A 132 -0.10 -23.11 31.23
C LEU A 132 -0.46 -23.49 32.67
N LEU A 133 -1.26 -22.68 33.36
CA LEU A 133 -1.73 -22.98 34.71
C LEU A 133 -2.62 -24.22 34.76
N ILE A 134 -3.56 -24.36 33.82
CA ILE A 134 -4.43 -25.54 33.71
C ILE A 134 -3.59 -26.78 33.40
N GLY A 135 -2.67 -26.70 32.44
CA GLY A 135 -1.75 -27.80 32.11
C GLY A 135 -0.91 -28.23 33.32
N CYS A 136 -0.37 -27.25 34.05
CA CYS A 136 0.41 -27.51 35.28
C CYS A 136 -0.45 -28.16 36.37
N LEU A 137 -1.67 -27.67 36.61
CA LEU A 137 -2.62 -28.26 37.56
C LEU A 137 -2.99 -29.71 37.21
N VAL A 138 -3.22 -30.00 35.93
CA VAL A 138 -3.53 -31.36 35.45
C VAL A 138 -2.34 -32.30 35.67
N ILE A 139 -1.12 -31.86 35.36
CA ILE A 139 0.11 -32.64 35.57
C ILE A 139 0.34 -32.91 37.07
N LEU A 140 0.13 -31.90 37.93
CA LEU A 140 0.29 -32.03 39.38
C LEU A 140 -0.77 -32.94 40.00
N ARG A 141 -2.02 -32.89 39.51
CA ARG A 141 -3.08 -33.82 39.94
C ARG A 141 -2.78 -35.25 39.52
N ARG A 142 -2.34 -35.48 38.27
CA ARG A 142 -1.94 -36.81 37.79
C ARG A 142 -0.75 -37.39 38.57
N ARG A 143 0.22 -36.57 38.98
CA ARG A 143 1.34 -37.01 39.83
C ARG A 143 0.93 -37.41 41.24
N LYS A 144 -0.20 -36.90 41.73
CA LYS A 144 -0.71 -37.17 43.09
C LYS A 144 -1.55 -38.44 43.16
N GLU A 145 -2.16 -38.88 42.06
CA GLU A 145 -2.94 -40.13 41.99
C GLU A 145 -2.08 -41.39 41.77
N HIS A 146 -0.84 -41.23 41.27
CA HIS A 146 0.10 -42.33 41.05
C HIS A 146 1.06 -42.58 42.23
N LYS A 147 0.80 -42.01 43.41
CA LYS A 147 1.62 -42.13 44.61
C LYS A 147 0.76 -42.55 45.79
#